data_AF-A0A359E6K4-F1
#
_entry.id   AF-A0A359E6K4-F1
#
_cell.length_a   1.000
_cell.length_b   1.000
_cell.length_c   1.000
_cell.angle_alpha   90.00
_cell.angle_beta   90.00
_cell.angle_gamma   90.00
#
_symmetry.space_group_name_H-M   'P 1'
#
loop_
_entity.id
_entity.type
_entity.pdbx_description
1 polymer ?
#
loop_
_entity_poly.entity_id
_entity_poly.type
_entity_poly.pdbx_seq_one_letter_code
_entity_poly.pdbx_strand_id
1 'polypeptide(L)' 'MKSIPTKRINQTLSSAHNDVRIAHILNKYREKVLITTSFGTTSALLIHMISRIRQNHPIYFINTGYLFPETLEYKD' A
#
# COMPACT_ATOMS: atom_id res chain seq x y z
N MET A 1 -18.87 -4.82 11.74
CA MET A 1 -18.14 -4.54 10.48
C MET A 1 -18.63 -5.53 9.43
N LYS A 2 -19.02 -5.11 8.22
CA LYS A 2 -19.43 -6.07 7.17
C LYS A 2 -18.23 -6.96 6.81
N SER A 3 -18.44 -8.26 6.66
CA SER A 3 -17.38 -9.20 6.29
C SER A 3 -16.85 -8.89 4.89
N ILE A 4 -15.52 -8.93 4.73
CA ILE A 4 -14.87 -8.76 3.44
C ILE A 4 -14.96 -10.11 2.70
N PRO A 5 -15.47 -10.16 1.45
CA PRO A 5 -15.61 -11.41 0.70
C PRO A 5 -14.28 -11.82 0.05
N THR A 6 -13.30 -12.21 0.89
CA THR A 6 -11.89 -12.42 0.50
C THR A 6 -11.71 -13.46 -0.60
N LYS A 7 -12.45 -14.59 -0.55
CA LYS A 7 -12.36 -15.66 -1.55
C LYS A 7 -12.67 -15.16 -2.95
N ARG A 8 -13.76 -14.40 -3.10
CA ARG A 8 -14.18 -13.84 -4.38
C ARG A 8 -13.18 -12.79 -4.88
N ILE A 9 -12.72 -11.90 -3.99
CA ILE A 9 -11.76 -10.83 -4.35
C ILE A 9 -10.44 -11.46 -4.84
N ASN A 10 -9.91 -12.46 -4.13
CA ASN A 10 -8.68 -13.14 -4.50
C ASN A 10 -8.80 -13.84 -5.86
N GLN A 11 -9.94 -14.50 -6.13
CA GLN A 11 -10.19 -15.15 -7.43
C GLN A 11 -10.26 -14.14 -8.58
N THR A 12 -10.93 -13.00 -8.38
CA THR A 12 -11.07 -11.98 -9.43
C THR A 12 -9.78 -11.21 -9.71
N LEU A 13 -8.93 -11.02 -8.70
CA LEU A 13 -7.72 -10.20 -8.81
C LEU A 13 -6.42 -11.00 -9.01
N SER A 14 -6.48 -12.33 -9.11
CA SER A 14 -5.28 -13.19 -9.19
C SER A 14 -4.48 -12.99 -10.48
N SER A 15 -5.16 -12.77 -11.61
CA SER A 15 -4.55 -12.55 -12.92
C SER A 15 -4.33 -11.08 -13.26
N ALA A 16 -4.71 -10.16 -12.38
CA ALA A 16 -4.62 -8.73 -12.62
C ALA A 16 -3.20 -8.19 -12.35
N HIS A 17 -2.79 -7.18 -13.13
CA HIS A 17 -1.58 -6.41 -12.84
C HIS A 17 -1.68 -5.71 -11.47
N ASN A 18 -0.53 -5.47 -10.83
CA ASN A 18 -0.46 -4.97 -9.46
C ASN A 18 -1.16 -3.61 -9.26
N ASP A 19 -1.06 -2.72 -10.23
CA ASP A 19 -1.76 -1.42 -10.24
C ASP A 19 -3.28 -1.59 -10.23
N VAL A 20 -3.81 -2.51 -11.04
CA VAL A 20 -5.24 -2.84 -11.07
C VAL A 20 -5.69 -3.39 -9.72
N ARG A 21 -4.89 -4.25 -9.09
CA ARG A 21 -5.17 -4.81 -7.76
C ARG A 21 -5.23 -3.70 -6.70
N ILE A 22 -4.25 -2.80 -6.70
CA ILE A 22 -4.17 -1.66 -5.78
C ILE A 22 -5.35 -0.71 -6.01
N ALA A 23 -5.63 -0.34 -7.27
CA ALA A 23 -6.74 0.53 -7.63
C ALA A 23 -8.09 -0.04 -7.22
N HIS A 24 -8.31 -1.35 -7.37
CA HIS A 24 -9.53 -2.00 -6.91
C HIS A 24 -9.77 -1.78 -5.41
N ILE A 25 -8.74 -1.99 -4.60
CA ILE A 25 -8.82 -1.84 -3.13
C ILE A 25 -8.99 -0.37 -2.74
N LEU A 26 -8.15 0.53 -3.27
CA LEU A 26 -8.20 1.96 -2.94
C LEU A 26 -9.51 2.62 -3.38
N ASN A 27 -10.08 2.24 -4.52
CA ASN A 27 -11.36 2.82 -4.98
C ASN A 27 -12.56 2.27 -4.19
N LYS A 28 -12.51 0.99 -3.80
CA LYS A 28 -13.60 0.32 -3.07
C LYS A 28 -13.68 0.73 -1.61
N TYR A 29 -12.53 0.85 -0.94
CA TYR A 29 -12.45 1.09 0.50
C TYR A 29 -12.02 2.53 0.84
N ARG A 30 -11.45 3.27 -0.12
CA ARG A 30 -11.08 4.69 0.01
C ARG A 30 -10.25 4.96 1.27
N GLU A 31 -10.70 5.90 2.09
CA GLU A 31 -10.03 6.33 3.33
C GLU A 31 -9.95 5.24 4.41
N LYS A 32 -10.63 4.10 4.22
CA LYS A 32 -10.56 2.95 5.14
C LYS A 32 -9.35 2.04 4.89
N VAL A 33 -8.48 2.40 3.94
CA VAL A 33 -7.26 1.65 3.63
C VAL A 33 -6.07 2.32 4.29
N LEU A 34 -5.45 1.63 5.25
CA LEU A 34 -4.15 1.99 5.79
C LEU A 34 -3.05 1.47 4.87
N ILE A 35 -2.15 2.36 4.43
CA ILE A 35 -0.94 1.97 3.71
C ILE A 35 0.25 2.12 4.64
N THR A 36 0.95 1.03 4.88
CA THR A 36 2.17 1.03 5.70
C THR A 36 3.40 0.78 4.85
N THR A 37 4.50 1.43 5.17
CA THR A 37 5.80 1.22 4.53
C THR A 37 6.88 0.99 5.59
N SER A 38 7.83 0.11 5.30
CA SER A 38 9.05 -0.06 6.07
C SER A 38 10.25 0.65 5.42
N PHE A 39 10.06 1.27 4.25
CA PHE A 39 11.14 1.80 3.42
C PHE A 39 12.21 0.75 3.05
N GLY A 40 11.78 -0.50 2.80
CA GLY A 40 12.60 -1.51 2.13
C GLY A 40 12.76 -1.26 0.63
N THR A 41 13.54 -2.10 -0.04
CA THR A 41 14.00 -1.95 -1.44
C THR A 41 12.89 -1.69 -2.47
N THR A 42 11.72 -2.31 -2.33
CA THR A 42 10.61 -2.16 -3.28
C THR A 42 9.55 -1.15 -2.84
N SER A 43 9.76 -0.46 -1.72
CA SER A 43 8.75 0.44 -1.13
C SER A 43 8.47 1.64 -2.02
N ALA A 44 9.50 2.26 -2.60
CA ALA A 44 9.31 3.37 -3.53
C ALA A 44 8.47 3.00 -4.75
N LEU A 45 8.61 1.77 -5.28
CA LEU A 45 7.79 1.31 -6.40
C LEU A 45 6.32 1.24 -5.98
N LEU A 46 6.02 0.64 -4.83
CA LEU A 46 4.64 0.54 -4.35
C LEU A 46 4.04 1.93 -4.06
N ILE A 47 4.80 2.81 -3.40
CA ILE A 47 4.38 4.19 -3.09
C ILE A 47 4.15 4.97 -4.39
N HIS A 48 5.02 4.80 -5.39
CA HIS A 48 4.86 5.40 -6.71
C HIS A 48 3.56 4.92 -7.38
N MET A 49 3.28 3.62 -7.40
CA MET A 49 2.03 3.10 -7.96
C MET A 49 0.79 3.67 -7.24
N ILE A 50 0.83 3.77 -5.92
CA ILE A 50 -0.25 4.34 -5.12
C ILE A 50 -0.45 5.82 -5.44
N SER A 51 0.63 6.61 -5.55
CA SER A 51 0.54 8.04 -5.84
C SER A 51 -0.04 8.34 -7.23
N ARG A 52 0.15 7.44 -8.19
CA ARG A 52 -0.47 7.52 -9.53
C ARG A 52 -1.96 7.17 -9.52
N ILE A 53 -2.41 6.34 -8.57
CA ILE A 53 -3.81 5.88 -8.47
C ILE A 53 -4.65 6.82 -7.60
N ARG A 54 -4.18 7.17 -6.41
CA ARG A 54 -4.80 8.14 -5.49
C ARG A 54 -3.73 9.06 -4.94
N GLN A 55 -3.60 10.22 -5.57
CA GLN A 55 -2.74 11.28 -5.10
C GLN A 55 -3.11 11.67 -3.66
N ASN A 56 -2.11 11.92 -2.82
CA ASN A 56 -2.24 12.32 -1.42
C ASN A 56 -2.85 11.27 -0.46
N HIS A 57 -2.97 10.00 -0.87
CA HIS A 57 -3.34 8.93 0.08
C HIS A 57 -2.26 8.80 1.17
N PRO A 58 -2.61 8.85 2.48
CA PRO A 58 -1.61 8.83 3.53
C PRO A 58 -0.78 7.55 3.57
N ILE A 59 0.53 7.69 3.69
CA ILE A 59 1.50 6.60 3.84
C ILE A 59 2.06 6.64 5.26
N TYR A 60 2.01 5.51 5.95
CA TYR A 60 2.42 5.41 7.35
C TYR A 60 3.71 4.63 7.48
N PHE A 61 4.72 5.26 8.07
CA PHE A 61 5.97 4.63 8.44
C PHE A 61 5.91 4.13 9.88
N ILE A 62 6.36 2.90 10.12
CA ILE A 62 6.49 2.35 11.47
C ILE A 62 7.95 2.49 11.90
N ASN A 63 8.23 3.46 12.76
CA ASN A 63 9.53 3.61 13.39
C ASN A 63 9.58 2.74 14.66
N THR A 64 10.43 1.72 14.65
CA THR A 64 10.62 0.82 15.81
C THR A 64 11.55 1.39 16.88
N GLY A 65 12.30 2.44 16.56
CA GLY A 65 13.38 2.97 17.40
C GLY A 65 14.75 2.29 17.18
N TYR A 66 14.81 1.24 16.36
CA TYR A 66 16.03 0.43 16.12
C TYR A 66 16.36 0.29 14.62
N LEU A 67 15.87 1.21 13.80
CA LEU A 67 16.11 1.17 12.36
C LEU A 67 17.53 1.66 12.03
N PHE A 68 18.08 1.13 10.93
CA PHE A 68 19.34 1.63 10.39
C PHE A 68 19.20 3.12 10.04
N PRO A 69 20.23 3.96 10.30
CA PRO A 69 20.23 5.36 9.89
C PRO A 69 19.87 5.54 8.41
N GLU A 70 20.33 4.65 7.55
CA GLU A 70 20.05 4.63 6.11
C GLU A 70 18.56 4.44 5.79
N THR A 71 17.82 3.70 6.62
CA THR A 71 16.35 3.58 6.46
C THR A 71 15.64 4.87 6.82
N LEU A 72 16.14 5.60 7.82
CA LEU A 72 15.60 6.90 8.20
C LEU A 72 15.89 7.95 7.12
N GLU A 73 17.12 7.97 6.60
CA GLU A 73 17.53 8.83 5.49
C GLU A 73 16.73 8.54 4.21
N TYR A 74 16.54 7.26 3.85
CA TYR A 74 15.77 6.89 2.65
C TYR A 74 14.28 7.27 2.72
N LYS A 75 13.72 7.42 3.93
CA LYS A 75 12.35 7.88 4.12
C LYS A 75 12.18 9.37 3.84
N ASP A 76 13.17 10.16 4.23
CA ASP A 76 13.14 11.63 4.18
C ASP A 76 13.34 12.17 2.75
#